data_AF-A0A3N9XU40-F1
#
_entry.id   AF-A0A3N9XU40-F1
#
_cell.length_a   1.000
_cell.length_b   1.000
_cell.length_c   1.000
_cell.angle_alpha   90.00
_cell.angle_beta   90.00
_cell.angle_gamma   90.00
#
_symmetry.space_group_name_H-M   'P 1'
#
loop_
_entity.id
_entity.type
_entity.pdbx_description
1 polymer ?
#
loop_
_entity_poly.entity_id
_entity_poly.type
_entity_poly.pdbx_seq_one_letter_code
_entity_poly.pdbx_strand_id
1 'polypeptide(L)'
;MRAPPWLDSGTLGRDLVLAGASLAGGLVLHALGWQPQVRPDADVPSALFLPPLVAVCVAVGLRRVAPRASLAVGTGALVVDTALGSSLGTVLVYTQVLYDACVYGPPRLWRWLLRITVALSLVGVVVGVLTYGQWRGAALGVLVVLAGLLPVLTGISVRQYRDQAAAERERAEQTARLVELDRRQAVSAERARMARELHDVVANHLSAVAIHATAVLSVPGLDRGQVESALRVIRESSVQGLAEMRQMIEVLREPGTGAGLATPEVVTARLAEADGLVDRVRAAGLAVRVRTDGTPGALPVGVDLAAYRIVQESLTNALKHGTGEAELTIAYRPAEVVLTVENPVRLCRELRPDVAVLDVRMPHRDGISATRAIVTDGLADVLVLTTFDLDEYVFGALRAGAAGFLLKNTDADGLVSAVRTVARGDGFIAPTVTRRLITAFAATAPGASADARAALDTLTPRERDVLACLGLGLSNQQIADRLVLAESTTKTHVSRILAKLDLRSRVQAAILAQEVGLPAPPQP
;
A
#
# COMPACT_ATOMS: atom_id res chain seq x y z
N MET A 1 -43.94 -24.52 -7.86
CA MET A 1 -44.26 -24.26 -9.28
C MET A 1 -43.39 -23.11 -9.77
N ARG A 2 -42.48 -23.35 -10.72
CA ARG A 2 -41.68 -22.27 -11.34
C ARG A 2 -42.60 -21.46 -12.25
N ALA A 3 -42.57 -20.13 -12.14
CA ALA A 3 -43.35 -19.27 -13.02
C ALA A 3 -42.94 -19.50 -14.49
N PRO A 4 -43.88 -19.39 -15.46
CA PRO A 4 -43.56 -19.50 -16.88
C PRO A 4 -42.46 -18.49 -17.31
N PRO A 5 -41.56 -18.84 -18.25
CA PRO A 5 -40.44 -17.99 -18.66
C PRO A 5 -40.85 -16.62 -19.25
N TRP A 6 -42.10 -16.44 -19.67
CA TRP A 6 -42.62 -15.14 -20.12
C TRP A 6 -42.99 -14.19 -18.96
N LEU A 7 -42.95 -14.65 -17.70
CA LEU A 7 -43.15 -13.86 -16.48
C LEU A 7 -41.84 -13.36 -15.84
N ASP A 8 -40.68 -13.67 -16.43
CA ASP A 8 -39.39 -13.17 -15.96
C ASP A 8 -39.31 -11.63 -16.04
N SER A 9 -38.61 -11.04 -15.07
CA SER A 9 -38.52 -9.59 -14.89
C SER A 9 -37.85 -8.92 -16.09
N GLY A 10 -38.63 -8.37 -17.02
CA GLY A 10 -38.10 -7.59 -18.16
C GLY A 10 -38.79 -7.80 -19.51
N THR A 11 -39.72 -8.76 -19.63
CA THR A 11 -40.29 -9.16 -20.91
C THR A 11 -41.54 -8.36 -21.31
N LEU A 12 -41.76 -8.20 -22.62
CA LEU A 12 -42.99 -7.63 -23.22
C LEU A 12 -44.26 -8.34 -22.72
N GLY A 13 -44.17 -9.63 -22.38
CA GLY A 13 -45.29 -10.43 -21.86
C GLY A 13 -45.86 -9.88 -20.55
N ARG A 14 -45.01 -9.46 -19.61
CA ARG A 14 -45.48 -8.89 -18.33
C ARG A 14 -46.09 -7.50 -18.48
N ASP A 15 -45.64 -6.73 -19.47
CA ASP A 15 -46.22 -5.42 -19.79
C ASP A 15 -47.63 -5.60 -20.39
N LEU A 16 -47.82 -6.58 -21.27
CA LEU A 16 -49.13 -6.94 -21.81
C LEU A 16 -50.09 -7.48 -20.75
N VAL A 17 -49.62 -8.31 -19.81
CA VAL A 17 -50.43 -8.79 -18.69
C VAL A 17 -50.91 -7.63 -17.82
N LEU A 18 -50.05 -6.67 -17.54
CA LEU A 18 -50.43 -5.52 -16.71
C LEU A 18 -51.38 -4.57 -17.44
N ALA A 19 -51.20 -4.38 -18.76
CA ALA A 19 -52.15 -3.66 -19.60
C ALA A 19 -53.52 -4.37 -19.64
N GLY A 20 -53.54 -5.70 -19.81
CA GLY A 20 -54.76 -6.51 -19.81
C GLY A 20 -55.48 -6.52 -18.46
N ALA A 21 -54.74 -6.61 -17.35
CA ALA A 21 -55.29 -6.50 -16.00
C ALA A 21 -55.87 -5.11 -15.73
N SER A 22 -55.19 -4.06 -16.20
CA SER A 22 -55.68 -2.68 -16.10
C SER A 22 -56.97 -2.48 -16.89
N LEU A 23 -57.06 -3.07 -18.10
CA LEU A 23 -58.25 -3.04 -18.92
C LEU A 23 -59.42 -3.80 -18.27
N ALA A 24 -59.18 -5.00 -17.74
CA ALA A 24 -60.18 -5.78 -17.04
C ALA A 24 -60.74 -5.03 -15.81
N GLY A 25 -59.86 -4.44 -14.99
CA GLY A 25 -60.27 -3.61 -13.85
C GLY A 25 -61.07 -2.37 -14.28
N GLY A 26 -60.64 -1.68 -15.34
CA GLY A 26 -61.36 -0.55 -15.90
C GLY A 26 -62.75 -0.91 -16.44
N LEU A 27 -62.88 -2.07 -17.11
CA LEU A 27 -64.17 -2.57 -17.61
C LEU A 27 -65.13 -2.95 -16.47
N VAL A 28 -64.62 -3.50 -15.36
CA VAL A 28 -65.44 -3.76 -14.16
C VAL A 28 -65.99 -2.45 -13.58
N LEU A 29 -65.14 -1.42 -13.44
CA LEU A 29 -65.58 -0.10 -12.98
C LEU A 29 -66.59 0.55 -13.93
N HIS A 30 -66.44 0.31 -15.23
CA HIS A 30 -67.41 0.73 -16.24
C HIS A 30 -68.75 0.01 -16.11
N ALA A 31 -68.75 -1.31 -15.93
CA ALA A 31 -69.97 -2.10 -15.73
C ALA A 31 -70.72 -1.73 -14.45
N LEU A 32 -70.02 -1.26 -13.42
CA LEU A 32 -70.61 -0.78 -12.16
C LEU A 32 -71.26 0.61 -12.27
N GLY A 33 -71.18 1.28 -13.42
CA GLY A 33 -71.84 2.57 -13.67
C GLY A 33 -71.19 3.76 -12.97
N TRP A 34 -69.88 3.70 -12.70
CA TRP A 34 -69.14 4.80 -12.05
C TRP A 34 -68.75 5.93 -13.03
N GLN A 35 -69.66 6.27 -13.96
CA GLN A 35 -69.58 7.41 -14.89
C GLN A 35 -70.95 8.11 -14.98
N PRO A 36 -71.02 9.46 -15.14
CA PRO A 36 -70.00 10.50 -14.99
C PRO A 36 -69.90 11.05 -13.55
N GLN A 37 -68.69 11.40 -13.09
CA GLN A 37 -68.46 11.88 -11.72
C GLN A 37 -68.54 13.42 -11.58
N VAL A 38 -68.20 14.15 -12.66
CA VAL A 38 -68.02 15.62 -12.62
C VAL A 38 -69.23 16.33 -13.24
N ARG A 39 -69.84 15.74 -14.28
CA ARG A 39 -71.05 16.26 -14.94
C ARG A 39 -72.16 15.20 -14.96
N PRO A 40 -72.78 14.90 -13.81
CA PRO A 40 -73.81 13.86 -13.72
C PRO A 40 -75.05 14.11 -14.60
N ASP A 41 -75.33 15.37 -14.96
CA ASP A 41 -76.51 15.77 -15.75
C ASP A 41 -76.30 15.72 -17.28
N ALA A 42 -75.16 15.23 -17.77
CA ALA A 42 -74.88 15.14 -19.20
C ALA A 42 -75.33 13.78 -19.76
N ASP A 43 -76.28 13.79 -20.72
CA ASP A 43 -76.74 12.59 -21.46
C ASP A 43 -75.67 12.07 -22.44
N VAL A 44 -74.54 11.61 -21.90
CA VAL A 44 -73.44 11.04 -22.68
C VAL A 44 -73.58 9.51 -22.70
N PRO A 45 -73.65 8.87 -23.89
CA PRO A 45 -73.67 7.41 -23.97
C PRO A 45 -72.45 6.79 -23.27
N SER A 46 -72.69 5.83 -22.38
CA SER A 46 -71.63 5.16 -21.60
C SER A 46 -70.54 4.53 -22.49
N ALA A 47 -70.89 4.05 -23.69
CA ALA A 47 -69.95 3.48 -24.64
C ALA A 47 -68.81 4.43 -25.07
N LEU A 48 -69.01 5.75 -24.99
CA LEU A 48 -67.99 6.74 -25.34
C LEU A 48 -66.82 6.80 -24.34
N PHE A 49 -66.95 6.21 -23.15
CA PHE A 49 -65.86 6.11 -22.17
C PHE A 49 -64.92 4.91 -22.44
N LEU A 50 -65.28 3.98 -23.34
CA LEU A 50 -64.44 2.83 -23.66
C LEU A 50 -63.17 3.18 -24.46
N PRO A 51 -63.22 4.01 -25.52
CA PRO A 51 -62.02 4.40 -26.26
C PRO A 51 -60.91 5.05 -25.41
N PRO A 52 -61.18 6.04 -24.53
CA PRO A 52 -60.12 6.60 -23.70
C PRO A 52 -59.59 5.59 -22.68
N LEU A 53 -60.44 4.73 -22.11
CA LEU A 53 -59.99 3.65 -21.22
C LEU A 53 -59.01 2.70 -21.93
N VAL A 54 -59.36 2.22 -23.12
CA VAL A 54 -58.49 1.35 -23.93
C VAL A 54 -57.18 2.06 -24.26
N ALA A 55 -57.22 3.35 -24.63
CA ALA A 55 -56.04 4.13 -24.94
C ALA A 55 -55.07 4.27 -23.75
N VAL A 56 -55.57 4.49 -22.52
CA VAL A 56 -54.71 4.52 -21.32
C VAL A 56 -54.13 3.14 -21.03
N CYS A 57 -54.87 2.05 -21.24
CA CYS A 57 -54.33 0.69 -21.10
C CYS A 57 -53.23 0.39 -22.15
N VAL A 58 -53.39 0.86 -23.38
CA VAL A 58 -52.32 0.78 -24.41
C VAL A 58 -51.09 1.59 -23.98
N ALA A 59 -51.28 2.76 -23.39
CA ALA A 59 -50.18 3.56 -22.85
C ALA A 59 -49.38 2.79 -21.78
N VAL A 60 -50.04 2.02 -20.90
CA VAL A 60 -49.37 1.16 -19.92
C VAL A 60 -48.49 0.09 -20.61
N GLY A 61 -48.93 -0.47 -21.74
CA GLY A 61 -48.13 -1.41 -22.53
C GLY A 61 -46.86 -0.78 -23.12
N LEU A 62 -46.89 0.52 -23.41
CA LEU A 62 -45.76 1.28 -23.96
C LEU A 62 -44.74 1.76 -22.91
N ARG A 63 -44.96 1.46 -21.62
CA ARG A 63 -44.22 2.04 -20.48
C ARG A 63 -42.70 1.90 -20.54
N ARG A 64 -42.18 0.81 -21.10
CA ARG A 64 -40.72 0.55 -21.20
C ARG A 64 -40.13 0.97 -22.54
N VAL A 65 -40.86 0.74 -23.63
CA VAL A 65 -40.37 0.92 -25.00
C VAL A 65 -40.38 2.39 -25.41
N ALA A 66 -41.46 3.10 -25.08
CA ALA A 66 -41.63 4.50 -25.43
C ALA A 66 -42.33 5.29 -24.30
N PRO A 67 -41.66 5.54 -23.16
CA PRO A 67 -42.26 6.22 -22.00
C PRO A 67 -42.87 7.59 -22.32
N ARG A 68 -42.30 8.33 -23.29
CA ARG A 68 -42.85 9.62 -23.74
C ARG A 68 -44.16 9.46 -24.52
N ALA A 69 -44.21 8.45 -25.40
CA ALA A 69 -45.42 8.14 -26.16
C ALA A 69 -46.51 7.59 -25.24
N SER A 70 -46.14 6.73 -24.27
CA SER A 70 -47.01 6.26 -23.18
C SER A 70 -47.66 7.44 -22.45
N LEU A 71 -46.86 8.39 -21.95
CA LEU A 71 -47.38 9.58 -21.27
C LEU A 71 -48.28 10.44 -22.19
N ALA A 72 -47.89 10.65 -23.44
CA ALA A 72 -48.67 11.45 -24.39
C ALA A 72 -50.03 10.82 -24.70
N VAL A 73 -50.06 9.52 -25.01
CA VAL A 73 -51.29 8.76 -25.28
C VAL A 73 -52.18 8.73 -24.05
N GLY A 74 -51.63 8.41 -22.88
CA GLY A 74 -52.39 8.39 -21.63
C GLY A 74 -52.98 9.76 -21.27
N THR A 75 -52.22 10.83 -21.48
CA THR A 75 -52.67 12.20 -21.17
C THR A 75 -53.75 12.66 -22.15
N GLY A 76 -53.59 12.36 -23.46
CA GLY A 76 -54.63 12.64 -24.45
C GLY A 76 -55.93 11.90 -24.14
N ALA A 77 -55.84 10.63 -23.76
CA ALA A 77 -56.99 9.84 -23.35
C ALA A 77 -57.67 10.39 -22.08
N LEU A 78 -56.90 10.83 -21.09
CA LEU A 78 -57.44 11.49 -19.89
C LEU A 78 -58.16 12.81 -20.23
N VAL A 79 -57.62 13.61 -21.15
CA VAL A 79 -58.25 14.87 -21.59
C VAL A 79 -59.60 14.59 -22.27
N VAL A 80 -59.66 13.59 -23.16
CA VAL A 80 -60.92 13.16 -23.79
C VAL A 80 -61.92 12.66 -22.75
N ASP A 81 -61.48 11.81 -21.82
CA ASP A 81 -62.30 11.28 -20.73
C ASP A 81 -62.86 12.39 -19.82
N THR A 82 -62.02 13.39 -19.49
CA THR A 82 -62.42 14.55 -18.70
C THR A 82 -63.48 15.40 -19.42
N ALA A 83 -63.35 15.57 -20.75
CA ALA A 83 -64.34 16.28 -21.56
C ALA A 83 -65.70 15.58 -21.60
N LEU A 84 -65.72 14.24 -21.50
CA LEU A 84 -66.92 13.42 -21.45
C LEU A 84 -67.58 13.38 -20.06
N GLY A 85 -66.92 13.88 -19.00
CA GLY A 85 -67.46 13.90 -17.63
C GLY A 85 -66.66 13.10 -16.59
N SER A 86 -65.52 12.55 -17.00
CA SER A 86 -64.55 11.77 -16.21
C SER A 86 -65.04 10.41 -15.70
N SER A 87 -64.24 9.38 -15.99
CA SER A 87 -64.42 7.99 -15.57
C SER A 87 -63.37 7.60 -14.54
N LEU A 88 -63.80 7.03 -13.41
CA LEU A 88 -62.88 6.57 -12.37
C LEU A 88 -61.87 5.53 -12.91
N GLY A 89 -62.30 4.65 -13.83
CA GLY A 89 -61.43 3.64 -14.43
C GLY A 89 -60.27 4.28 -15.22
N THR A 90 -60.55 5.27 -16.05
CA THR A 90 -59.53 5.97 -16.85
C THR A 90 -58.56 6.73 -15.94
N VAL A 91 -59.07 7.40 -14.90
CA VAL A 91 -58.25 8.13 -13.93
C VAL A 91 -57.30 7.20 -13.17
N LEU A 92 -57.82 6.07 -12.66
CA LEU A 92 -57.00 5.11 -11.93
C LEU A 92 -55.91 4.49 -12.81
N VAL A 93 -56.22 4.06 -14.03
CA VAL A 93 -55.18 3.54 -14.94
C VAL A 93 -54.18 4.64 -15.34
N TYR A 94 -54.61 5.90 -15.45
CA TYR A 94 -53.69 7.00 -15.74
C TYR A 94 -52.68 7.24 -14.60
N THR A 95 -53.04 7.00 -13.34
CA THR A 95 -52.06 7.04 -12.23
C THR A 95 -50.89 6.08 -12.45
N GLN A 96 -51.15 4.90 -13.03
CA GLN A 96 -50.11 3.94 -13.39
C GLN A 96 -49.21 4.48 -14.52
N VAL A 97 -49.77 5.21 -15.49
CA VAL A 97 -49.00 5.87 -16.57
C VAL A 97 -48.08 6.96 -16.01
N LEU A 98 -48.56 7.76 -15.05
CA LEU A 98 -47.73 8.78 -14.36
C LEU A 98 -46.56 8.14 -13.60
N TYR A 99 -46.85 7.07 -12.85
CA TYR A 99 -45.82 6.29 -12.14
C TYR A 99 -44.79 5.72 -13.12
N ASP A 100 -45.25 5.07 -14.18
CA ASP A 100 -44.40 4.42 -15.18
C ASP A 100 -43.52 5.44 -15.93
N ALA A 101 -44.05 6.63 -16.24
CA ALA A 101 -43.28 7.72 -16.84
C ALA A 101 -42.14 8.22 -15.92
N CYS A 102 -42.32 8.17 -14.60
CA CYS A 102 -41.26 8.51 -13.65
C CYS A 102 -40.18 7.42 -13.55
N VAL A 103 -40.62 6.15 -13.47
CA VAL A 103 -39.73 5.00 -13.28
C VAL A 103 -38.90 4.70 -14.54
N TYR A 104 -39.54 4.65 -15.71
CA TYR A 104 -38.91 4.21 -16.96
C TYR A 104 -38.54 5.37 -17.89
N GLY A 105 -39.04 6.58 -17.63
CA GLY A 105 -38.76 7.74 -18.46
C GLY A 105 -37.36 8.32 -18.32
N PRO A 106 -36.95 9.22 -19.24
CA PRO A 106 -35.66 9.88 -19.17
C PRO A 106 -35.54 10.79 -17.93
N PRO A 107 -34.32 11.06 -17.43
CA PRO A 107 -34.09 11.76 -16.16
C PRO A 107 -34.55 13.21 -16.11
N ARG A 108 -34.91 13.80 -17.26
CA ARG A 108 -35.51 15.15 -17.34
C ARG A 108 -37.04 15.10 -17.25
N LEU A 109 -37.66 13.97 -17.60
CA LEU A 109 -39.12 13.85 -17.70
C LEU A 109 -39.78 13.96 -16.32
N TRP A 110 -39.30 13.22 -15.32
CA TRP A 110 -39.92 13.22 -13.99
C TRP A 110 -39.88 14.60 -13.31
N ARG A 111 -38.81 15.38 -13.52
CA ARG A 111 -38.67 16.75 -12.97
C ARG A 111 -39.71 17.70 -13.55
N TRP A 112 -39.92 17.60 -14.86
CA TRP A 112 -40.93 18.38 -15.56
C TRP A 112 -42.33 17.92 -15.17
N LEU A 113 -42.55 16.60 -15.11
CA LEU A 113 -43.81 15.99 -14.72
C LEU A 113 -44.21 16.39 -13.30
N LEU A 114 -43.30 16.35 -12.33
CA LEU A 114 -43.58 16.81 -10.96
C LEU A 114 -44.08 18.26 -10.92
N ARG A 115 -43.41 19.17 -11.63
CA ARG A 115 -43.81 20.60 -11.66
C ARG A 115 -45.19 20.78 -12.27
N ILE A 116 -45.47 20.08 -13.37
CA ILE A 116 -46.76 20.15 -14.06
C ILE A 116 -47.86 19.54 -13.22
N THR A 117 -47.64 18.36 -12.64
CA THR A 117 -48.64 17.70 -11.81
C THR A 117 -48.96 18.54 -10.58
N VAL A 118 -47.96 19.15 -9.92
CA VAL A 118 -48.21 20.10 -8.83
C VAL A 118 -49.06 21.29 -9.30
N ALA A 119 -48.71 21.91 -10.42
CA ALA A 119 -49.45 23.06 -10.95
C ALA A 119 -50.89 22.69 -11.34
N LEU A 120 -51.08 21.57 -12.06
CA LEU A 120 -52.39 21.08 -12.49
C LEU A 120 -53.26 20.65 -11.31
N SER A 121 -52.69 19.99 -10.30
CA SER A 121 -53.42 19.63 -9.09
C SER A 121 -53.86 20.88 -8.33
N LEU A 122 -53.02 21.92 -8.24
CA LEU A 122 -53.38 23.18 -7.59
C LEU A 122 -54.52 23.90 -8.33
N VAL A 123 -54.43 23.97 -9.66
CA VAL A 123 -55.50 24.52 -10.51
C VAL A 123 -56.78 23.71 -10.36
N GLY A 124 -56.70 22.37 -10.35
CA GLY A 124 -57.84 21.47 -10.18
C GLY A 124 -58.56 21.67 -8.84
N VAL A 125 -57.80 21.86 -7.74
CA VAL A 125 -58.37 22.18 -6.42
C VAL A 125 -59.11 23.52 -6.46
N VAL A 126 -58.49 24.56 -7.02
CA VAL A 126 -59.11 25.90 -7.11
C VAL A 126 -60.39 25.86 -7.93
N VAL A 127 -60.36 25.22 -9.10
CA VAL A 127 -61.55 25.05 -9.95
C VAL A 127 -62.64 24.26 -9.22
N GLY A 128 -62.28 23.14 -8.58
CA GLY A 128 -63.24 22.32 -7.83
C GLY A 128 -63.92 23.08 -6.70
N VAL A 129 -63.19 23.91 -5.96
CA VAL A 129 -63.74 24.78 -4.90
C VAL A 129 -64.70 25.83 -5.48
N LEU A 130 -64.36 26.43 -6.62
CA LEU A 130 -65.19 27.43 -7.28
C LEU A 130 -66.49 26.84 -7.87
N THR A 131 -66.46 25.60 -8.36
CA THR A 131 -67.63 24.98 -9.03
C THR A 131 -68.54 24.20 -8.08
N TYR A 132 -68.00 23.50 -7.07
CA TYR A 132 -68.78 22.61 -6.18
C TYR A 132 -68.97 23.15 -4.75
N GLY A 133 -68.45 24.36 -4.47
CA GLY A 133 -68.48 24.98 -3.15
C GLY A 133 -67.34 24.52 -2.23
N GLN A 134 -67.20 25.20 -1.08
CA GLN A 134 -66.00 25.11 -0.22
C GLN A 134 -65.67 23.68 0.24
N TRP A 135 -66.62 22.96 0.85
CA TRP A 135 -66.35 21.64 1.43
C TRP A 135 -66.23 20.51 0.39
N ARG A 136 -67.16 20.45 -0.56
CA ARG A 136 -67.17 19.41 -1.61
C ARG A 136 -66.01 19.58 -2.59
N GLY A 137 -65.73 20.82 -3.00
CA GLY A 137 -64.59 21.13 -3.85
C GLY A 137 -63.25 20.87 -3.18
N ALA A 138 -63.12 21.16 -1.88
CA ALA A 138 -61.91 20.81 -1.12
C ALA A 138 -61.69 19.29 -1.04
N ALA A 139 -62.73 18.51 -0.74
CA ALA A 139 -62.63 17.06 -0.67
C ALA A 139 -62.23 16.42 -2.02
N LEU A 140 -62.85 16.86 -3.12
CA LEU A 140 -62.47 16.43 -4.48
C LEU A 140 -61.04 16.88 -4.84
N GLY A 141 -60.66 18.09 -4.44
CA GLY A 141 -59.32 18.62 -4.61
C GLY A 141 -58.25 17.75 -3.96
N VAL A 142 -58.48 17.26 -2.74
CA VAL A 142 -57.56 16.32 -2.06
C VAL A 142 -57.38 15.04 -2.88
N LEU A 143 -58.47 14.48 -3.41
CA LEU A 143 -58.39 13.27 -4.25
C LEU A 143 -57.61 13.51 -5.55
N VAL A 144 -57.81 14.66 -6.20
CA VAL A 144 -57.06 15.05 -7.41
C VAL A 144 -55.57 15.23 -7.11
N VAL A 145 -55.23 15.85 -5.97
CA VAL A 145 -53.85 16.01 -5.51
C VAL A 145 -53.20 14.64 -5.24
N LEU A 146 -53.90 13.74 -4.54
CA LEU A 146 -53.39 12.40 -4.26
C LEU A 146 -53.22 11.58 -5.54
N ALA A 147 -54.24 11.53 -6.40
CA ALA A 147 -54.19 10.78 -7.66
C ALA A 147 -53.12 11.30 -8.63
N GLY A 148 -52.82 12.62 -8.60
CA GLY A 148 -51.74 13.20 -9.38
C GLY A 148 -50.35 12.99 -8.77
N LEU A 149 -50.15 13.43 -7.53
CA LEU A 149 -48.82 13.52 -6.93
C LEU A 149 -48.28 12.20 -6.40
N LEU A 150 -49.12 11.36 -5.79
CA LEU A 150 -48.68 10.10 -5.19
C LEU A 150 -47.96 9.17 -6.18
N PRO A 151 -48.48 8.90 -7.40
CA PRO A 151 -47.78 8.06 -8.38
C PRO A 151 -46.46 8.67 -8.87
N VAL A 152 -46.40 10.00 -8.96
CA VAL A 152 -45.17 10.71 -9.37
C VAL A 152 -44.11 10.59 -8.28
N LEU A 153 -44.46 10.88 -7.02
CA LEU A 153 -43.54 10.81 -5.89
C LEU A 153 -43.03 9.37 -5.67
N THR A 154 -43.93 8.40 -5.64
CA THR A 154 -43.55 6.98 -5.50
C THR A 154 -42.70 6.49 -6.68
N GLY A 155 -43.01 6.91 -7.91
CA GLY A 155 -42.21 6.57 -9.08
C GLY A 155 -40.79 7.13 -9.03
N ILE A 156 -40.62 8.37 -8.54
CA ILE A 156 -39.29 8.97 -8.33
C ILE A 156 -38.52 8.20 -7.25
N SER A 157 -39.15 7.87 -6.12
CA SER A 157 -38.51 7.12 -5.04
C SER A 157 -38.03 5.75 -5.53
N VAL A 158 -38.88 5.00 -6.24
CA VAL A 158 -38.51 3.69 -6.80
C VAL A 158 -37.36 3.80 -7.78
N ARG A 159 -37.36 4.83 -8.64
CA ARG A 159 -36.25 5.09 -9.56
C ARG A 159 -34.96 5.34 -8.79
N GLN A 160 -34.98 6.21 -7.78
CA GLN A 160 -33.79 6.52 -6.98
C GLN A 160 -33.20 5.28 -6.31
N TYR A 161 -34.04 4.44 -5.70
CA TYR A 161 -33.58 3.18 -5.11
C TYR A 161 -32.97 2.22 -6.15
N ARG A 162 -33.56 2.14 -7.35
CA ARG A 162 -33.01 1.32 -8.44
C ARG A 162 -31.67 1.84 -8.94
N ASP A 163 -31.55 3.15 -9.13
CA ASP A 163 -30.31 3.79 -9.59
C ASP A 163 -29.19 3.64 -8.53
N GLN A 164 -29.53 3.76 -7.24
CA GLN A 164 -28.60 3.52 -6.13
C GLN A 164 -28.12 2.06 -6.09
N ALA A 165 -29.03 1.09 -6.17
CA ALA A 165 -28.67 -0.32 -6.18
C ALA A 165 -27.81 -0.72 -7.39
N ALA A 166 -28.04 -0.09 -8.55
CA ALA A 166 -27.21 -0.30 -9.72
C ALA A 166 -25.79 0.26 -9.52
N ALA A 167 -25.68 1.46 -8.94
CA ALA A 167 -24.39 2.08 -8.64
C ALA A 167 -23.58 1.30 -7.60
N GLU A 168 -24.24 0.71 -6.59
CA GLU A 168 -23.57 -0.15 -5.60
C GLU A 168 -23.02 -1.42 -6.22
N ARG A 169 -23.78 -2.06 -7.13
CA ARG A 169 -23.31 -3.25 -7.86
C ARG A 169 -22.10 -2.94 -8.73
N GLU A 170 -22.13 -1.82 -9.45
CA GLU A 170 -21.00 -1.40 -10.28
C GLU A 170 -19.73 -1.15 -9.43
N ARG A 171 -19.89 -0.50 -8.26
CA ARG A 171 -18.77 -0.30 -7.31
C ARG A 171 -18.23 -1.63 -6.79
N ALA A 172 -19.10 -2.57 -6.43
CA ALA A 172 -18.69 -3.90 -5.97
C ALA A 172 -17.89 -4.65 -7.07
N GLU A 173 -18.36 -4.61 -8.31
CA GLU A 173 -17.64 -5.19 -9.46
C GLU A 173 -16.27 -4.54 -9.70
N GLN A 174 -16.18 -3.21 -9.57
CA GLN A 174 -14.89 -2.49 -9.69
C GLN A 174 -13.92 -2.91 -8.59
N THR A 175 -14.38 -3.00 -7.34
CA THR A 175 -13.52 -3.45 -6.22
C THR A 175 -13.05 -4.89 -6.41
N ALA A 176 -13.91 -5.79 -6.88
CA ALA A 176 -13.53 -7.17 -7.15
C ALA A 176 -12.44 -7.27 -8.24
N ARG A 177 -12.54 -6.45 -9.30
CA ARG A 177 -11.50 -6.38 -10.35
C ARG A 177 -10.18 -5.85 -9.82
N LEU A 178 -10.19 -4.85 -8.95
CA LEU A 178 -8.97 -4.31 -8.34
C LEU A 178 -8.25 -5.36 -7.48
N VAL A 179 -8.99 -6.12 -6.66
CA VAL A 179 -8.43 -7.20 -5.84
C VAL A 179 -7.81 -8.30 -6.70
N GLU A 180 -8.43 -8.67 -7.82
CA GLU A 180 -7.88 -9.65 -8.76
C GLU A 180 -6.58 -9.17 -9.43
N LEU A 181 -6.49 -7.88 -9.79
CA LEU A 181 -5.27 -7.29 -10.33
C LEU A 181 -4.15 -7.27 -9.30
N ASP A 182 -4.44 -6.87 -8.06
CA ASP A 182 -3.48 -6.86 -6.96
C ASP A 182 -2.93 -8.27 -6.68
N ARG A 183 -3.81 -9.28 -6.66
CA ARG A 183 -3.41 -10.69 -6.53
C ARG A 183 -2.46 -11.12 -7.64
N ARG A 184 -2.72 -10.75 -8.90
CA ARG A 184 -1.82 -11.09 -10.04
C ARG A 184 -0.47 -10.38 -9.93
N GLN A 185 -0.48 -9.12 -9.51
CA GLN A 185 0.75 -8.37 -9.28
C GLN A 185 1.59 -8.97 -8.16
N ALA A 186 0.95 -9.37 -7.04
CA ALA A 186 1.62 -10.05 -5.94
C ALA A 186 2.29 -11.35 -6.40
N VAL A 187 1.59 -12.19 -7.19
CA VAL A 187 2.17 -13.42 -7.75
C VAL A 187 3.35 -13.12 -8.68
N SER A 188 3.24 -12.10 -9.54
CA SER A 188 4.33 -11.71 -10.45
C SER A 188 5.54 -11.18 -9.69
N ALA A 189 5.33 -10.37 -8.65
CA ALA A 189 6.39 -9.82 -7.83
C ALA A 189 7.13 -10.95 -7.08
N GLU A 190 6.39 -11.93 -6.56
CA GLU A 190 6.98 -13.07 -5.88
C GLU A 190 7.76 -13.98 -6.83
N ARG A 191 7.24 -14.23 -8.04
CA ARG A 191 7.99 -14.93 -9.10
C ARG A 191 9.31 -14.22 -9.44
N ALA A 192 9.30 -12.89 -9.53
CA ALA A 192 10.51 -12.11 -9.82
C ALA A 192 11.50 -12.10 -8.64
N ARG A 193 11.03 -12.23 -7.40
CA ARG A 193 11.88 -12.42 -6.22
C ARG A 193 12.54 -13.79 -6.26
N MET A 194 11.75 -14.86 -6.42
CA MET A 194 12.24 -16.23 -6.49
C MET A 194 13.23 -16.44 -7.65
N ALA A 195 13.01 -15.81 -8.81
CA ALA A 195 13.94 -15.88 -9.93
C ALA A 195 15.31 -15.25 -9.62
N ARG A 196 15.35 -14.16 -8.84
CA ARG A 196 16.61 -13.56 -8.38
C ARG A 196 17.31 -14.45 -7.37
N GLU A 197 16.56 -15.01 -6.42
CA GLU A 197 17.10 -15.95 -5.43
C GLU A 197 17.68 -17.20 -6.10
N LEU A 198 16.98 -17.74 -7.12
CA LEU A 198 17.50 -18.78 -8.01
C LEU A 198 18.81 -18.36 -8.69
N HIS A 199 18.85 -17.14 -9.25
CA HIS A 199 20.04 -16.61 -9.91
C HIS A 199 21.23 -16.52 -8.94
N ASP A 200 21.00 -16.05 -7.72
CA ASP A 200 22.04 -15.89 -6.70
C ASP A 200 22.60 -17.26 -6.25
N VAL A 201 21.72 -18.26 -6.04
CA VAL A 201 22.13 -19.64 -5.72
C VAL A 201 22.99 -20.24 -6.82
N VAL A 202 22.57 -20.09 -8.09
CA VAL A 202 23.32 -20.60 -9.24
C VAL A 202 24.67 -19.92 -9.37
N ALA A 203 24.70 -18.59 -9.23
CA ALA A 203 25.93 -17.81 -9.30
C ALA A 203 26.94 -18.26 -8.24
N ASN A 204 26.50 -18.55 -7.02
CA ASN A 204 27.38 -19.01 -5.94
C ASN A 204 28.01 -20.39 -6.25
N HIS A 205 27.21 -21.36 -6.72
CA HIS A 205 27.72 -22.70 -7.05
C HIS A 205 28.65 -22.67 -8.27
N LEU A 206 28.33 -21.91 -9.31
CA LEU A 206 29.21 -21.74 -10.49
C LEU A 206 30.53 -21.05 -10.11
N SER A 207 30.48 -20.08 -9.20
CA SER A 207 31.69 -19.41 -8.70
C SER A 207 32.59 -20.39 -7.93
N ALA A 208 32.02 -21.25 -7.08
CA ALA A 208 32.79 -22.28 -6.39
C ALA A 208 33.45 -23.26 -7.38
N VAL A 209 32.71 -23.72 -8.40
CA VAL A 209 33.25 -24.57 -9.47
C VAL A 209 34.40 -23.87 -10.20
N ALA A 210 34.23 -22.60 -10.58
CA ALA A 210 35.24 -21.83 -11.31
C ALA A 210 36.52 -21.62 -10.49
N ILE A 211 36.39 -21.31 -9.20
CA ILE A 211 37.53 -21.11 -8.29
C ILE A 211 38.32 -22.41 -8.15
N HIS A 212 37.66 -23.53 -7.86
CA HIS A 212 38.34 -24.83 -7.70
C HIS A 212 38.95 -25.35 -9.01
N ALA A 213 38.28 -25.13 -10.15
CA ALA A 213 38.84 -25.47 -11.45
C ALA A 213 40.10 -24.63 -11.75
N THR A 214 40.07 -23.33 -11.43
CA THR A 214 41.22 -22.43 -11.62
C THR A 214 42.38 -22.83 -10.71
N ALA A 215 42.13 -23.20 -9.45
CA ALA A 215 43.16 -23.65 -8.52
C ALA A 215 43.89 -24.91 -9.03
N VAL A 216 43.16 -25.88 -9.58
CA VAL A 216 43.75 -27.11 -10.16
C VAL A 216 44.58 -26.82 -11.41
N LEU A 217 44.15 -25.86 -12.25
CA LEU A 217 44.82 -25.54 -13.50
C LEU A 217 46.03 -24.60 -13.34
N SER A 218 46.06 -23.79 -12.28
CA SER A 218 47.02 -22.68 -12.13
C SER A 218 48.15 -22.96 -11.15
N VAL A 219 47.99 -23.93 -10.23
CA VAL A 219 48.99 -24.25 -9.19
C VAL A 219 49.83 -25.47 -9.63
N PRO A 220 51.10 -25.28 -10.04
CA PRO A 220 51.97 -26.39 -10.41
C PRO A 220 52.43 -27.19 -9.18
N GLY A 221 52.46 -28.52 -9.29
CA GLY A 221 52.98 -29.41 -8.25
C GLY A 221 51.95 -29.95 -7.25
N LEU A 222 50.65 -29.82 -7.51
CA LEU A 222 49.59 -30.42 -6.70
C LEU A 222 49.73 -31.95 -6.62
N ASP A 223 49.53 -32.52 -5.42
CA ASP A 223 49.50 -33.96 -5.23
C ASP A 223 48.18 -34.57 -5.76
N ARG A 224 48.18 -35.90 -5.97
CA ARG A 224 47.01 -36.62 -6.51
C ARG A 224 45.77 -36.52 -5.60
N GLY A 225 45.96 -36.43 -4.28
CA GLY A 225 44.88 -36.28 -3.31
C GLY A 225 44.25 -34.88 -3.32
N GLN A 226 45.04 -33.84 -3.54
CA GLN A 226 44.59 -32.45 -3.69
C GLN A 226 43.78 -32.26 -4.97
N VAL A 227 44.20 -32.89 -6.08
CA VAL A 227 43.42 -32.90 -7.34
C VAL A 227 42.10 -33.66 -7.17
N GLU A 228 42.12 -34.84 -6.53
CA GLU A 228 40.90 -35.60 -6.24
C GLU A 228 39.93 -34.85 -5.32
N SER A 229 40.44 -34.11 -4.32
CA SER A 229 39.65 -33.28 -3.42
C SER A 229 38.98 -32.13 -4.17
N ALA A 230 39.72 -31.39 -5.01
CA ALA A 230 39.15 -30.30 -5.81
C ALA A 230 38.09 -30.77 -6.81
N LEU A 231 38.32 -31.92 -7.48
CA LEU A 231 37.32 -32.53 -8.36
C LEU A 231 36.07 -32.99 -7.59
N ARG A 232 36.23 -33.46 -6.35
CA ARG A 232 35.11 -33.82 -5.48
C ARG A 232 34.26 -32.61 -5.12
N VAL A 233 34.89 -31.49 -4.74
CA VAL A 233 34.20 -30.24 -4.42
C VAL A 233 33.46 -29.67 -5.64
N ILE A 234 34.07 -29.73 -6.84
CA ILE A 234 33.41 -29.34 -8.10
C ILE A 234 32.16 -30.21 -8.35
N ARG A 235 32.27 -31.53 -8.17
CA ARG A 235 31.15 -32.45 -8.36
C ARG A 235 30.04 -32.22 -7.34
N GLU A 236 30.39 -32.07 -6.06
CA GLU A 236 29.43 -31.79 -4.98
C GLU A 236 28.71 -30.46 -5.21
N SER A 237 29.44 -29.38 -5.52
CA SER A 237 28.83 -28.07 -5.82
C SER A 237 27.92 -28.12 -7.04
N SER A 238 28.27 -28.88 -8.09
CA SER A 238 27.44 -29.00 -9.28
C SER A 238 26.15 -29.79 -8.99
N VAL A 239 26.25 -30.90 -8.26
CA VAL A 239 25.09 -31.75 -7.90
C VAL A 239 24.16 -31.02 -6.93
N GLN A 240 24.71 -30.33 -5.94
CA GLN A 240 23.95 -29.56 -4.96
C GLN A 240 23.24 -28.38 -5.61
N GLY A 241 23.92 -27.60 -6.46
CA GLY A 241 23.31 -26.50 -7.20
C GLY A 241 22.16 -26.95 -8.12
N LEU A 242 22.31 -28.10 -8.78
CA LEU A 242 21.24 -28.71 -9.58
C LEU A 242 20.04 -29.18 -8.74
N ALA A 243 20.30 -29.74 -7.56
CA ALA A 243 19.25 -30.18 -6.63
C ALA A 243 18.45 -28.99 -6.08
N GLU A 244 19.13 -27.93 -5.64
CA GLU A 244 18.47 -26.71 -5.13
C GLU A 244 17.68 -25.98 -6.23
N MET A 245 18.21 -25.88 -7.45
CA MET A 245 17.46 -25.36 -8.60
C MET A 245 16.21 -26.19 -8.88
N ARG A 246 16.31 -27.52 -8.90
CA ARG A 246 15.16 -28.40 -9.15
C ARG A 246 14.09 -28.21 -8.08
N GLN A 247 14.48 -28.09 -6.82
CA GLN A 247 13.56 -27.87 -5.71
C GLN A 247 12.85 -26.50 -5.81
N MET A 248 13.57 -25.43 -6.17
CA MET A 248 12.96 -24.11 -6.40
C MET A 248 12.07 -24.05 -7.66
N ILE A 249 12.43 -24.77 -8.72
CA ILE A 249 11.61 -24.89 -9.94
C ILE A 249 10.33 -25.68 -9.65
N GLU A 250 10.38 -26.71 -8.81
CA GLU A 250 9.20 -27.47 -8.40
C GLU A 250 8.22 -26.58 -7.60
N VAL A 251 8.74 -25.67 -6.77
CA VAL A 251 7.93 -24.65 -6.07
C VAL A 251 7.30 -23.63 -7.04
N LEU A 252 7.95 -23.36 -8.18
CA LEU A 252 7.43 -22.47 -9.23
C LEU A 252 6.42 -23.15 -10.18
N ARG A 253 6.28 -24.48 -10.10
CA ARG A 253 5.33 -25.24 -10.91
C ARG A 253 3.92 -25.10 -10.32
N GLU A 254 2.95 -24.73 -11.17
CA GLU A 254 1.57 -24.50 -10.73
C GLU A 254 0.99 -25.72 -9.99
N PRO A 255 0.30 -25.54 -8.84
CA PRO A 255 -0.36 -26.63 -8.13
C PRO A 255 -1.60 -27.07 -8.93
N GLY A 256 -1.39 -27.92 -9.92
CA GLY A 256 -2.46 -28.41 -10.79
C GLY A 256 -2.04 -29.36 -11.91
N THR A 257 -0.76 -29.42 -12.30
CA THR A 257 -0.33 -30.27 -13.42
C THR A 257 0.89 -31.12 -13.10
N GLY A 258 0.64 -32.31 -12.55
CA GLY A 258 1.63 -33.39 -12.51
C GLY A 258 1.40 -34.36 -11.38
N ALA A 259 0.65 -35.43 -11.65
CA ALA A 259 0.61 -36.59 -10.80
C ALA A 259 1.98 -37.28 -10.73
N GLY A 260 2.40 -37.59 -9.49
CA GLY A 260 3.18 -38.75 -9.07
C GLY A 260 4.47 -39.08 -9.83
N LEU A 261 5.61 -38.75 -9.22
CA LEU A 261 6.83 -39.57 -9.28
C LEU A 261 7.50 -39.52 -7.91
N ALA A 262 7.78 -40.70 -7.35
CA ALA A 262 8.41 -40.91 -6.06
C ALA A 262 9.74 -40.15 -5.95
N THR A 263 9.89 -39.35 -4.89
CA THR A 263 11.14 -38.72 -4.50
C THR A 263 12.07 -39.78 -3.90
N PRO A 264 13.32 -39.95 -4.37
CA PRO A 264 14.34 -40.62 -3.58
C PRO A 264 14.73 -39.72 -2.41
N GLU A 265 14.93 -40.36 -1.27
CA GLU A 265 15.51 -39.87 -0.02
C GLU A 265 16.64 -38.84 -0.26
N VAL A 266 16.32 -37.55 -0.07
CA VAL A 266 17.34 -36.48 -0.04
C VAL A 266 17.89 -36.43 1.38
N VAL A 267 19.20 -36.67 1.51
CA VAL A 267 19.94 -36.48 2.76
C VAL A 267 19.72 -35.04 3.22
N THR A 268 18.89 -34.87 4.25
CA THR A 268 18.56 -33.57 4.83
C THR A 268 19.73 -33.16 5.69
N ALA A 269 20.46 -32.11 5.29
CA ALA A 269 21.53 -31.55 6.10
C ALA A 269 20.98 -31.07 7.45
N ARG A 270 21.61 -31.50 8.55
CA ARG A 270 21.18 -31.22 9.93
C ARG A 270 22.24 -30.48 10.71
N LEU A 271 21.86 -29.72 11.73
CA LEU A 271 22.79 -29.04 12.63
C LEU A 271 23.77 -30.02 13.29
N ALA A 272 23.38 -31.28 13.47
CA ALA A 272 24.26 -32.36 13.91
C ALA A 272 25.48 -32.59 12.98
N GLU A 273 25.42 -32.14 11.73
CA GLU A 273 26.49 -32.23 10.73
C GLU A 273 27.33 -30.94 10.64
N ALA A 274 27.13 -29.98 11.54
CA ALA A 274 27.87 -28.72 11.57
C ALA A 274 29.38 -28.91 11.73
N ASP A 275 29.82 -30.01 12.35
CA ASP A 275 31.25 -30.35 12.46
C ASP A 275 31.88 -30.54 11.07
N GLY A 276 31.16 -31.16 10.13
CA GLY A 276 31.63 -31.31 8.75
C GLY A 276 31.73 -29.98 8.00
N LEU A 277 30.87 -29.01 8.32
CA LEU A 277 31.01 -27.62 7.83
C LEU A 277 32.29 -26.98 8.38
N VAL A 278 32.50 -27.07 9.69
CA VAL A 278 33.67 -26.51 10.36
C VAL A 278 34.96 -27.07 9.78
N ASP A 279 35.03 -28.38 9.54
CA ASP A 279 36.20 -29.03 8.98
C ASP A 279 36.50 -28.57 7.54
N ARG A 280 35.47 -28.37 6.71
CA ARG A 280 35.64 -27.82 5.35
C ARG A 280 36.21 -26.40 5.38
N VAL A 281 35.71 -25.54 6.26
CA VAL A 281 36.13 -24.14 6.33
C VAL A 281 37.51 -24.01 6.99
N ARG A 282 37.87 -24.90 7.92
CA ARG A 282 39.24 -25.06 8.42
C ARG A 282 40.22 -25.47 7.33
N ALA A 283 39.86 -26.44 6.50
CA ALA A 283 40.69 -26.84 5.36
C ALA A 283 40.89 -25.71 4.33
N ALA A 284 39.94 -24.78 4.24
CA ALA A 284 40.03 -23.59 3.41
C ALA A 284 40.83 -22.43 4.05
N GLY A 285 41.36 -22.60 5.26
CA GLY A 285 42.25 -21.63 5.92
C GLY A 285 41.61 -20.75 7.00
N LEU A 286 40.36 -21.00 7.42
CA LEU A 286 39.74 -20.29 8.55
C LEU A 286 39.96 -21.07 9.86
N ALA A 287 40.65 -20.49 10.83
CA ALA A 287 40.78 -21.05 12.16
C ALA A 287 39.46 -20.89 12.94
N VAL A 288 38.66 -21.96 12.98
CA VAL A 288 37.37 -21.97 13.68
C VAL A 288 37.48 -22.66 15.05
N ARG A 289 37.14 -21.98 16.14
CA ARG A 289 36.89 -22.59 17.46
C ARG A 289 35.40 -22.89 17.63
N VAL A 290 35.07 -24.11 18.07
CA VAL A 290 33.67 -24.53 18.26
C VAL A 290 33.42 -24.78 19.74
N ARG A 291 32.33 -24.24 20.26
CA ARG A 291 31.86 -24.45 21.63
C ARG A 291 30.40 -24.89 21.60
N THR A 292 30.11 -26.02 22.21
CA THR A 292 28.73 -26.49 22.38
C THR A 292 28.35 -26.40 23.84
N ASP A 293 27.24 -25.72 24.13
CA ASP A 293 26.69 -25.56 25.47
C ASP A 293 25.31 -26.23 25.56
N GLY A 294 25.08 -26.99 26.64
CA GLY A 294 23.89 -27.83 26.80
C GLY A 294 23.93 -29.16 26.02
N THR A 295 22.88 -29.97 26.20
CA THR A 295 22.74 -31.27 25.52
C THR A 295 21.96 -31.11 24.21
N PRO A 296 22.46 -31.64 23.07
CA PRO A 296 21.73 -31.62 21.81
C PRO A 296 20.36 -32.28 21.94
N GLY A 297 19.30 -31.50 21.72
CA GLY A 297 17.92 -31.97 21.70
C GLY A 297 17.41 -32.22 20.29
N ALA A 298 16.34 -33.01 20.14
CA ALA A 298 15.67 -33.18 18.86
C ALA A 298 15.00 -31.86 18.44
N LEU A 299 15.50 -31.24 17.37
CA LEU A 299 14.95 -30.00 16.84
C LEU A 299 13.85 -30.28 15.81
N PRO A 300 12.82 -29.41 15.71
CA PRO A 300 11.90 -29.44 14.58
C PRO A 300 12.67 -29.32 13.26
N VAL A 301 12.27 -30.09 12.24
CA VAL A 301 12.98 -30.20 10.94
C VAL A 301 13.30 -28.84 10.32
N GLY A 302 12.36 -27.89 10.38
CA GLY A 302 12.57 -26.53 9.85
C GLY A 302 13.60 -25.72 10.62
N VAL A 303 13.67 -25.87 11.95
CA VAL A 303 14.64 -25.19 12.81
C VAL A 303 16.03 -25.79 12.64
N ASP A 304 16.12 -27.11 12.50
CA ASP A 304 17.36 -27.85 12.29
C ASP A 304 18.04 -27.44 10.96
N LEU A 305 17.25 -27.38 9.88
CA LEU A 305 17.74 -26.93 8.57
C LEU A 305 18.13 -25.45 8.57
N ALA A 306 17.31 -24.59 9.18
CA ALA A 306 17.61 -23.16 9.28
C ALA A 306 18.90 -22.92 10.08
N ALA A 307 19.07 -23.63 11.20
CA ALA A 307 20.26 -23.54 12.03
C ALA A 307 21.52 -23.98 11.26
N TYR A 308 21.45 -25.10 10.53
CA TYR A 308 22.55 -25.55 9.68
C TYR A 308 22.93 -24.50 8.62
N ARG A 309 21.93 -23.93 7.93
CA ARG A 309 22.15 -22.89 6.91
C ARG A 309 22.74 -21.61 7.50
N ILE A 310 22.29 -21.19 8.68
CA ILE A 310 22.84 -20.02 9.39
C ILE A 310 24.32 -20.22 9.69
N VAL A 311 24.70 -21.40 10.22
CA VAL A 311 26.11 -21.74 10.48
C VAL A 311 26.91 -21.75 9.18
N GLN A 312 26.39 -22.38 8.13
CA GLN A 312 27.04 -22.45 6.83
C GLN A 312 27.31 -21.08 6.22
N GLU A 313 26.30 -20.22 6.15
CA GLU A 313 26.41 -18.89 5.57
C GLU A 313 27.35 -18.01 6.40
N SER A 314 27.23 -18.07 7.73
CA SER A 314 28.07 -17.28 8.62
C SER A 314 29.55 -17.66 8.51
N LEU A 315 29.87 -18.96 8.47
CA LEU A 315 31.25 -19.43 8.30
C LEU A 315 31.80 -19.13 6.89
N THR A 316 30.95 -19.18 5.87
CA THR A 316 31.34 -18.81 4.50
C THR A 316 31.64 -17.31 4.40
N ASN A 317 30.86 -16.47 5.08
CA ASN A 317 31.12 -15.03 5.16
C ASN A 317 32.39 -14.74 5.97
N ALA A 318 32.62 -15.46 7.07
CA ALA A 318 33.87 -15.35 7.82
C ALA A 318 35.09 -15.78 6.98
N LEU A 319 34.95 -16.79 6.11
CA LEU A 319 36.01 -17.22 5.19
C LEU A 319 36.27 -16.20 4.07
N LYS A 320 35.20 -15.65 3.46
CA LYS A 320 35.31 -14.70 2.34
C LYS A 320 35.76 -13.31 2.77
N HIS A 321 35.34 -12.86 3.94
CA HIS A 321 35.44 -11.46 4.35
C HIS A 321 36.10 -11.25 5.73
N GLY A 322 36.36 -12.32 6.48
CA GLY A 322 37.01 -12.25 7.79
C GLY A 322 38.53 -12.31 7.73
N THR A 323 39.16 -12.28 8.90
CA THR A 323 40.62 -12.19 9.06
C THR A 323 41.29 -13.55 9.29
N GLY A 324 40.64 -14.64 8.87
CA GLY A 324 41.16 -16.00 9.05
C GLY A 324 40.85 -16.66 10.41
N GLU A 325 40.07 -16.04 11.30
CA GLU A 325 39.65 -16.63 12.58
C GLU A 325 38.13 -16.46 12.80
N ALA A 326 37.48 -17.47 13.39
CA ALA A 326 36.09 -17.41 13.82
C ALA A 326 35.81 -18.29 15.05
N GLU A 327 34.79 -17.94 15.82
CA GLU A 327 34.30 -18.70 16.97
C GLU A 327 32.81 -19.02 16.78
N LEU A 328 32.47 -20.30 16.71
CA LEU A 328 31.11 -20.81 16.60
C LEU A 328 30.67 -21.35 17.98
N THR A 329 29.62 -20.79 18.53
CA THR A 329 28.95 -21.32 19.73
C THR A 329 27.55 -21.82 19.39
N ILE A 330 27.24 -23.06 19.79
CA ILE A 330 25.91 -23.67 19.67
C ILE A 330 25.39 -23.96 21.07
N ALA A 331 24.41 -23.19 21.53
CA ALA A 331 23.80 -23.35 22.85
C ALA A 331 22.39 -23.94 22.75
N TYR A 332 22.20 -25.13 23.31
CA TYR A 332 20.90 -25.81 23.40
C TYR A 332 20.21 -25.45 24.72
N ARG A 333 19.04 -24.79 24.63
CA ARG A 333 18.18 -24.46 25.78
C ARG A 333 16.84 -25.18 25.65
N PRO A 334 16.05 -25.31 26.73
CA PRO A 334 14.80 -26.10 26.71
C PRO A 334 13.76 -25.68 25.66
N ALA A 335 13.76 -24.42 25.21
CA ALA A 335 12.80 -23.89 24.25
C ALA A 335 13.43 -23.19 23.03
N GLU A 336 14.76 -23.12 22.95
CA GLU A 336 15.45 -22.41 21.88
C GLU A 336 16.85 -22.98 21.62
N VAL A 337 17.35 -22.77 20.41
CA VAL A 337 18.76 -22.98 20.06
C VAL A 337 19.34 -21.64 19.69
N VAL A 338 20.44 -21.28 20.35
CA VAL A 338 21.16 -20.04 20.09
C VAL A 338 22.45 -20.38 19.36
N LEU A 339 22.61 -19.79 18.16
CA LEU A 339 23.81 -19.89 17.35
C LEU A 339 24.53 -18.56 17.43
N THR A 340 25.83 -18.59 17.69
CA THR A 340 26.67 -17.40 17.73
C THR A 340 27.90 -17.67 16.88
N VAL A 341 28.13 -16.84 15.87
CA VAL A 341 29.34 -16.89 15.04
C VAL A 341 30.03 -15.55 15.15
N GLU A 342 31.15 -15.53 15.85
CA GLU A 342 31.95 -14.33 16.06
C GLU A 342 33.21 -14.40 15.20
N ASN A 343 33.54 -13.31 14.51
CA ASN A 343 34.83 -13.13 13.90
C ASN A 343 35.38 -11.74 14.31
N PRO A 344 36.69 -11.63 14.62
CA PRO A 344 37.23 -10.38 15.10
C PRO A 344 37.16 -9.28 14.03
N VAL A 345 36.55 -8.14 14.38
CA VAL A 345 36.50 -6.93 13.55
C VAL A 345 37.86 -6.21 13.62
N ARG A 346 38.91 -6.82 13.03
CA ARG A 346 40.20 -6.15 12.78
C ARG A 346 40.23 -5.44 11.42
N LEU A 347 39.21 -5.64 10.58
CA LEU A 347 39.12 -5.09 9.22
C LEU A 347 39.39 -3.58 9.15
N CYS A 348 38.88 -2.76 10.08
CA CYS A 348 39.19 -1.32 10.07
C CYS A 348 40.66 -1.01 10.40
N ARG A 349 41.30 -1.81 11.26
CA ARG A 349 42.74 -1.65 11.57
C ARG A 349 43.64 -2.14 10.44
N GLU A 350 43.23 -3.21 9.78
CA GLU A 350 43.99 -3.86 8.71
C GLU A 350 43.83 -3.14 7.36
N LEU A 351 42.60 -2.76 7.01
CA LEU A 351 42.27 -2.16 5.71
C LEU A 351 42.36 -0.63 5.72
N ARG A 352 42.38 0.02 6.90
CA ARG A 352 42.41 1.49 7.05
C ARG A 352 41.41 2.19 6.11
N PRO A 353 40.12 1.81 6.12
CA PRO A 353 39.16 2.35 5.16
C PRO A 353 38.92 3.83 5.43
N ASP A 354 38.70 4.61 4.37
CA ASP A 354 38.30 6.02 4.51
C ASP A 354 36.94 6.15 5.21
N VAL A 355 36.01 5.25 4.87
CA VAL A 355 34.65 5.21 5.44
C VAL A 355 34.26 3.79 5.83
N ALA A 356 33.82 3.61 7.08
CA ALA A 356 33.20 2.38 7.58
C ALA A 356 31.68 2.53 7.61
N VAL A 357 30.96 1.64 6.92
CA VAL A 357 29.50 1.62 6.94
C VAL A 357 29.04 0.58 7.95
N LEU A 358 28.29 0.99 8.98
CA LEU A 358 27.88 0.13 10.09
C LEU A 358 26.38 0.14 10.32
N ASP A 359 25.82 -1.01 10.70
CA ASP A 359 24.45 -1.10 11.22
C ASP A 359 24.43 -0.68 12.70
N VAL A 360 23.37 0.01 13.14
CA VAL A 360 23.15 0.30 14.57
C VAL A 360 22.90 -0.98 15.35
N ARG A 361 22.09 -1.88 14.80
CA ARG A 361 21.64 -3.09 15.49
C ARG A 361 22.49 -4.28 15.08
N MET A 362 23.61 -4.47 15.78
CA MET A 362 24.48 -5.64 15.64
C MET A 362 24.41 -6.50 16.92
N PRO A 363 24.45 -7.85 16.83
CA PRO A 363 24.48 -8.73 18.00
C PRO A 363 25.75 -8.53 18.84
N HIS A 364 25.65 -8.71 20.17
CA HIS A 364 26.72 -8.62 21.18
C HIS A 364 27.36 -7.23 21.36
N ARG A 365 27.96 -6.64 20.30
CA ARG A 365 28.51 -5.29 20.32
C ARG A 365 27.68 -4.40 19.42
N ASP A 366 26.90 -3.52 20.02
CA ASP A 366 26.06 -2.60 19.27
C ASP A 366 26.88 -1.70 18.32
N GLY A 367 26.24 -1.23 17.24
CA GLY A 367 26.85 -0.35 16.25
C GLY A 367 27.43 0.92 16.85
N ILE A 368 26.89 1.36 17.98
CA ILE A 368 27.33 2.55 18.71
C ILE A 368 28.69 2.32 19.37
N SER A 369 28.87 1.18 20.05
CA SER A 369 30.13 0.81 20.72
C SER A 369 31.22 0.43 19.73
N ALA A 370 30.84 -0.11 18.56
CA ALA A 370 31.76 -0.32 17.43
C ALA A 370 32.19 1.03 16.82
N THR A 371 31.23 1.92 16.55
CA THR A 371 31.50 3.30 16.08
C THR A 371 32.47 4.00 17.02
N ARG A 372 32.20 3.97 18.33
CA ARG A 372 33.04 4.63 19.33
C ARG A 372 34.48 4.13 19.28
N ALA A 373 34.70 2.83 19.14
CA ALA A 373 36.06 2.29 19.07
C ALA A 373 36.77 2.67 17.76
N ILE A 374 36.10 2.56 16.62
CA ILE A 374 36.67 2.95 15.32
C ILE A 374 37.07 4.43 15.31
N VAL A 375 36.20 5.29 15.84
CA VAL A 375 36.43 6.74 15.89
C VAL A 375 37.48 7.11 16.94
N THR A 376 37.47 6.48 18.12
CA THR A 376 38.46 6.75 19.19
C THR A 376 39.86 6.36 18.74
N ASP A 377 40.00 5.23 18.06
CA ASP A 377 41.26 4.72 17.53
C ASP A 377 41.68 5.40 16.22
N GLY A 378 40.86 6.32 15.67
CA GLY A 378 41.15 7.06 14.45
C GLY A 378 41.24 6.19 13.19
N LEU A 379 40.41 5.15 13.10
CA LEU A 379 40.55 4.12 12.08
C LEU A 379 39.78 4.41 10.79
N ALA A 380 38.64 5.10 10.87
CA ALA A 380 37.79 5.46 9.72
C ALA A 380 36.72 6.48 10.13
N ASP A 381 36.16 7.20 9.16
CA ASP A 381 34.89 7.91 9.34
C ASP A 381 33.71 6.92 9.29
N VAL A 382 32.73 7.05 10.19
CA VAL A 382 31.65 6.05 10.31
C VAL A 382 30.33 6.58 9.76
N LEU A 383 29.76 5.87 8.78
CA LEU A 383 28.40 6.07 8.26
C LEU A 383 27.48 4.99 8.83
N VAL A 384 26.44 5.40 9.55
CA VAL A 384 25.54 4.49 10.25
C VAL A 384 24.26 4.23 9.45
N LEU A 385 23.84 2.97 9.36
CA LEU A 385 22.60 2.49 8.72
C LEU A 385 21.57 2.07 9.78
N THR A 386 20.29 2.45 9.59
CA THR A 386 19.19 1.93 10.45
C THR A 386 17.83 1.85 9.74
N THR A 387 16.88 1.10 10.30
CA THR A 387 15.60 0.72 9.69
C THR A 387 14.42 1.68 9.91
N PHE A 388 14.62 2.86 10.53
CA PHE A 388 13.60 3.77 11.11
C PHE A 388 13.15 3.39 12.53
N ASP A 389 13.58 4.18 13.51
CA ASP A 389 12.77 4.93 14.48
C ASP A 389 13.69 5.96 15.16
N LEU A 390 13.20 7.19 15.33
CA LEU A 390 13.94 8.34 15.87
C LEU A 390 14.03 8.24 17.41
N ASP A 391 14.82 7.28 17.90
CA ASP A 391 15.07 7.05 19.32
C ASP A 391 16.56 7.19 19.68
N GLU A 392 16.86 7.05 20.98
CA GLU A 392 18.14 7.13 21.70
C GLU A 392 19.36 6.55 20.95
N TYR A 393 19.15 5.62 20.03
CA TYR A 393 20.18 5.05 19.16
C TYR A 393 20.81 6.03 18.18
N VAL A 394 20.05 6.96 17.58
CA VAL A 394 20.62 7.97 16.66
C VAL A 394 21.46 8.96 17.45
N PHE A 395 20.98 9.34 18.64
CA PHE A 395 21.70 10.17 19.60
C PHE A 395 23.00 9.50 20.05
N GLY A 396 22.94 8.22 20.40
CA GLY A 396 24.09 7.42 20.80
C GLY A 396 25.14 7.28 19.70
N ALA A 397 24.72 7.06 18.44
CA ALA A 397 25.62 6.97 17.29
C ALA A 397 26.35 8.28 16.99
N LEU A 398 25.63 9.42 17.02
CA LEU A 398 26.24 10.74 16.83
C LEU A 398 27.18 11.12 17.98
N ARG A 399 26.81 10.83 19.23
CA ARG A 399 27.69 11.00 20.41
C ARG A 399 28.92 10.10 20.35
N ALA A 400 28.81 8.90 19.76
CA ALA A 400 29.94 8.03 19.52
C ALA A 400 30.89 8.51 18.41
N GLY A 401 30.52 9.59 17.70
CA GLY A 401 31.37 10.23 16.69
C GLY A 401 31.10 9.81 15.25
N ALA A 402 29.92 9.25 14.94
CA ALA A 402 29.55 8.95 13.56
C ALA A 402 29.61 10.21 12.67
N ALA A 403 30.20 10.06 11.49
CA ALA A 403 30.30 11.11 10.48
C ALA A 403 29.00 11.29 9.70
N GLY A 404 28.16 10.25 9.60
CA GLY A 404 26.87 10.36 8.95
C GLY A 404 25.87 9.28 9.34
N PHE A 405 24.64 9.47 8.87
CA PHE A 405 23.52 8.59 9.11
C PHE A 405 22.64 8.45 7.86
N LEU A 406 22.28 7.20 7.57
CA LEU A 406 21.49 6.82 6.42
C LEU A 406 20.42 5.79 6.84
N LEU A 407 19.29 5.83 6.16
CA LEU A 407 18.20 4.88 6.37
C LEU A 407 18.41 3.66 5.46
N LYS A 408 18.11 2.46 5.97
CA LYS A 408 18.23 1.20 5.21
C LYS A 408 17.29 1.10 4.01
N ASN A 409 16.33 2.01 3.88
CA ASN A 409 15.48 2.12 2.68
C ASN A 409 16.04 3.06 1.61
N THR A 410 17.24 3.62 1.81
CA THR A 410 17.90 4.42 0.78
C THR A 410 18.31 3.54 -0.39
N ASP A 411 18.13 4.04 -1.61
CA ASP A 411 18.58 3.38 -2.83
C ASP A 411 20.11 3.31 -2.93
N ALA A 412 20.60 2.47 -3.84
CA ALA A 412 22.03 2.25 -4.01
C ALA A 412 22.78 3.55 -4.37
N ASP A 413 22.21 4.37 -5.25
CA ASP A 413 22.78 5.65 -5.65
C ASP A 413 22.86 6.64 -4.48
N GLY A 414 21.83 6.67 -3.63
CA GLY A 414 21.82 7.47 -2.41
C GLY A 414 22.88 7.02 -1.40
N LEU A 415 23.07 5.70 -1.21
CA LEU A 415 24.14 5.17 -0.36
C LEU A 415 25.53 5.54 -0.90
N VAL A 416 25.78 5.36 -2.19
CA VAL A 416 27.08 5.71 -2.81
C VAL A 416 27.35 7.20 -2.67
N SER A 417 26.34 8.05 -2.88
CA SER A 417 26.45 9.49 -2.68
C SER A 417 26.77 9.87 -1.23
N ALA A 418 26.14 9.20 -0.26
CA ALA A 418 26.41 9.39 1.16
C ALA A 418 27.85 9.02 1.53
N VAL A 419 28.33 7.85 1.09
CA VAL A 419 29.71 7.40 1.30
C VAL A 419 30.72 8.41 0.71
N ARG A 420 30.51 8.86 -0.53
CA ARG A 420 31.38 9.87 -1.17
C ARG A 420 31.33 11.22 -0.47
N THR A 421 30.23 11.55 0.18
CA THR A 421 30.10 12.80 0.94
C THR A 421 30.88 12.71 2.24
N VAL A 422 30.71 11.62 2.99
CA VAL A 422 31.48 11.35 4.21
C VAL A 422 32.98 11.26 3.92
N ALA A 423 33.39 10.57 2.85
CA ALA A 423 34.80 10.46 2.45
C ALA A 423 35.46 11.82 2.11
N ARG A 424 34.67 12.85 1.77
CA ARG A 424 35.15 14.22 1.54
C ARG A 424 35.25 15.05 2.83
N GLY A 425 34.97 14.45 3.98
CA GLY A 425 34.88 15.11 5.28
C GLY A 425 33.55 15.83 5.53
N ASP A 426 32.57 15.67 4.64
CA ASP A 426 31.24 16.25 4.80
C ASP A 426 30.35 15.28 5.56
N GLY A 427 29.89 15.67 6.75
CA GLY A 427 28.88 14.90 7.46
C GLY A 427 27.57 14.78 6.65
N PHE A 428 26.99 13.58 6.63
CA PHE A 428 25.78 13.28 5.85
C PHE A 428 24.64 12.86 6.76
N ILE A 429 23.51 13.56 6.68
CA ILE A 429 22.25 13.14 7.33
C ILE A 429 21.19 13.14 6.25
N ALA A 430 20.49 12.03 6.08
CA ALA A 430 19.38 11.94 5.14
C ALA A 430 18.37 13.09 5.35
N PRO A 431 17.98 13.85 4.30
CA PRO A 431 17.13 15.04 4.42
C PRO A 431 15.79 14.82 5.14
N THR A 432 15.24 13.61 5.04
CA THR A 432 14.02 13.18 5.73
C THR A 432 14.16 13.14 7.26
N VAL A 433 15.39 13.06 7.77
CA VAL A 433 15.72 12.90 9.19
C VAL A 433 16.24 14.22 9.79
N THR A 434 16.88 15.09 9.00
CA THR A 434 17.52 16.34 9.46
C THR A 434 16.58 17.25 10.25
N ARG A 435 15.35 17.50 9.76
CA ARG A 435 14.40 18.41 10.43
C ARG A 435 13.82 17.82 11.72
N ARG A 436 13.62 16.50 11.76
CA ARG A 436 13.08 15.79 12.94
C ARG A 436 14.15 15.57 14.03
N LEU A 437 15.39 15.26 13.65
CA LEU A 437 16.53 15.20 14.57
C LEU A 437 16.76 16.54 15.27
N ILE A 438 16.81 17.64 14.51
CA ILE A 438 17.01 18.98 15.07
C ILE A 438 15.88 19.36 16.06
N THR A 439 14.62 19.05 15.72
CA THR A 439 13.46 19.38 16.57
C THR A 439 13.39 18.53 17.84
N ALA A 440 13.72 17.23 17.76
CA ALA A 440 13.71 16.33 18.91
C ALA A 440 14.86 16.58 19.89
N PHE A 441 16.05 16.94 19.40
CA PHE A 441 17.18 17.36 20.24
C PHE A 441 16.90 18.67 20.99
N ALA A 442 16.30 19.67 20.34
CA ALA A 442 15.91 20.93 20.98
C ALA A 442 14.90 20.75 22.13
N ALA A 443 14.07 19.70 22.08
CA ALA A 443 13.08 19.39 23.10
C ALA A 443 13.65 18.66 24.34
N THR A 444 14.84 18.07 24.23
CA THR A 444 15.36 17.11 25.24
C THR A 444 16.72 17.51 25.82
N ALA A 445 17.34 18.61 25.34
CA ALA A 445 18.63 19.08 25.84
C ALA A 445 18.52 19.66 27.26
N PRO A 446 19.16 19.08 28.29
CA PRO A 446 19.46 19.80 29.51
C PRO A 446 20.35 20.99 29.12
N GLY A 447 20.10 22.17 29.69
CA GLY A 447 20.83 23.39 29.31
C GLY A 447 22.34 23.17 29.24
N ALA A 448 22.97 23.69 28.18
CA ALA A 448 24.40 23.53 27.91
C ALA A 448 25.26 23.71 29.18
N SER A 449 26.21 22.79 29.41
CA SER A 449 27.12 22.87 30.56
C SER A 449 27.88 24.20 30.55
N ALA A 450 28.31 24.67 31.72
CA ALA A 450 29.13 25.87 31.82
C ALA A 450 30.40 25.80 30.94
N ASP A 451 30.94 24.59 30.75
CA ASP A 451 32.13 24.33 29.92
C ASP A 451 31.86 24.55 28.43
N ALA A 452 30.68 24.16 27.94
CA ALA A 452 30.28 24.37 26.54
C ALA A 452 30.15 25.87 26.20
N ARG A 453 29.69 26.68 27.17
CA ARG A 453 29.62 28.15 27.02
C ARG A 453 31.01 28.78 27.05
N ALA A 454 31.89 28.34 27.93
CA ALA A 454 33.27 28.82 28.00
C ALA A 454 34.08 28.48 26.73
N ALA A 455 33.83 27.32 26.11
CA ALA A 455 34.49 26.94 24.86
C ALA A 455 34.15 27.88 23.69
N LEU A 456 32.95 28.47 23.67
CA LEU A 456 32.54 29.42 22.63
C LEU A 456 33.27 30.77 22.71
N ASP A 457 33.76 31.17 23.88
CA ASP A 457 34.53 32.42 24.05
C ASP A 457 35.88 32.37 23.31
N THR A 458 36.36 31.18 22.96
CA THR A 458 37.57 30.97 22.15
C THR A 458 37.36 31.24 20.65
N LEU A 459 36.09 31.34 20.21
CA LEU A 459 35.74 31.57 18.82
C LEU A 459 35.69 33.07 18.50
N THR A 460 36.28 33.43 17.37
CA THR A 460 36.13 34.76 16.78
C THR A 460 34.66 35.04 16.42
N PRO A 461 34.25 36.32 16.29
CA PRO A 461 32.89 36.66 15.87
C PRO A 461 32.47 35.96 14.58
N ARG A 462 33.42 35.85 13.62
CA ARG A 462 33.15 35.21 12.34
C ARG A 462 33.00 33.69 12.43
N GLU A 463 33.78 33.05 13.28
CA GLU A 463 33.63 31.61 13.56
C GLU A 463 32.31 31.32 14.29
N ARG A 464 31.84 32.24 15.14
CA ARG A 464 30.51 32.16 15.77
C ARG A 464 29.38 32.27 14.74
N ASP A 465 29.47 33.17 13.76
CA ASP A 465 28.47 33.25 12.68
C ASP A 465 28.41 31.95 11.86
N VAL A 466 29.58 31.39 11.52
CA VAL A 466 29.68 30.12 10.79
C VAL A 466 29.09 28.98 11.63
N LEU A 467 29.41 28.93 12.93
CA LEU A 467 28.86 27.94 13.86
C LEU A 467 27.34 28.06 14.00
N ALA A 468 26.79 29.27 14.09
CA ALA A 468 25.36 29.51 14.12
C ALA A 468 24.68 29.01 12.84
N CYS A 469 25.28 29.26 11.67
CA CYS A 469 24.78 28.73 10.39
C CYS A 469 24.86 27.20 10.30
N LEU A 470 25.87 26.57 10.90
CA LEU A 470 25.93 25.11 11.04
C LEU A 470 24.77 24.59 11.90
N GLY A 471 24.42 25.29 12.99
CA GLY A 471 23.26 24.98 13.82
C GLY A 471 21.92 25.07 13.08
N LEU A 472 21.86 25.84 11.99
CA LEU A 472 20.71 25.90 11.08
C LEU A 472 20.72 24.79 10.01
N GLY A 473 21.75 23.94 9.99
CA GLY A 473 21.91 22.86 9.02
C GLY A 473 22.36 23.31 7.63
N LEU A 474 22.92 24.51 7.48
CA LEU A 474 23.35 25.03 6.18
C LEU A 474 24.60 24.31 5.64
N SER A 475 24.69 24.11 4.32
CA SER A 475 25.87 23.59 3.63
C SER A 475 26.99 24.63 3.55
N ASN A 476 28.25 24.22 3.29
CA ASN A 476 29.35 25.19 3.14
C ASN A 476 29.09 26.21 2.04
N GLN A 477 28.43 25.81 0.96
CA GLN A 477 28.00 26.73 -0.10
C GLN A 477 26.94 27.71 0.41
N GLN A 478 25.91 27.24 1.11
CA GLN A 478 24.86 28.10 1.65
C GLN A 478 25.40 29.07 2.73
N ILE A 479 26.37 28.64 3.52
CA ILE A 479 27.06 29.49 4.49
C ILE A 479 27.92 30.53 3.76
N ALA A 480 28.64 30.11 2.72
CA ALA A 480 29.44 31.00 1.88
C ALA A 480 28.56 32.08 1.24
N ASP A 481 27.41 31.70 0.67
CA ASP A 481 26.45 32.62 0.07
C ASP A 481 25.86 33.58 1.14
N ARG A 482 25.44 33.03 2.29
CA ARG A 482 24.80 33.80 3.36
C ARG A 482 25.74 34.78 4.04
N LEU A 483 26.98 34.39 4.22
CA LEU A 483 27.99 35.21 4.90
C LEU A 483 28.83 36.02 3.90
N VAL A 484 28.62 35.88 2.59
CA VAL A 484 29.44 36.54 1.55
C VAL A 484 30.93 36.15 1.71
N LEU A 485 31.18 34.85 1.75
CA LEU A 485 32.51 34.22 1.81
C LEU A 485 32.74 33.34 0.59
N ALA A 486 33.99 32.96 0.31
CA ALA A 486 34.27 31.85 -0.60
C ALA A 486 33.98 30.51 0.11
N GLU A 487 33.56 29.49 -0.65
CA GLU A 487 33.30 28.14 -0.12
C GLU A 487 34.55 27.54 0.56
N SER A 488 35.74 27.77 -0.02
CA SER A 488 37.03 27.35 0.55
C SER A 488 37.32 28.00 1.90
N THR A 489 37.02 29.30 2.05
CA THR A 489 37.15 30.02 3.32
C THR A 489 36.18 29.49 4.37
N THR A 490 34.96 29.13 3.97
CA THR A 490 33.98 28.49 4.86
C THR A 490 34.49 27.15 5.37
N LYS A 491 35.05 26.30 4.49
CA LYS A 491 35.69 25.04 4.88
C LYS A 491 36.81 25.25 5.90
N THR A 492 37.65 26.26 5.70
CA THR A 492 38.70 26.63 6.65
C THR A 492 38.14 27.05 8.01
N HIS A 493 37.06 27.85 8.02
CA HIS A 493 36.38 28.22 9.27
C HIS A 493 35.79 27.00 9.99
N VAL A 494 35.08 26.12 9.29
CA VAL A 494 34.53 24.88 9.88
C VAL A 494 35.64 24.03 10.47
N SER A 495 36.74 23.80 9.75
CA SER A 495 37.88 23.01 10.25
C SER A 495 38.51 23.64 11.51
N ARG A 496 38.67 24.96 11.54
CA ARG A 496 39.20 25.68 12.73
C ARG A 496 38.24 25.62 13.91
N ILE A 497 36.93 25.73 13.68
CA ILE A 497 35.91 25.61 14.71
C ILE A 497 35.95 24.21 15.33
N LEU A 498 35.98 23.18 14.49
CA LEU A 498 36.10 21.79 14.94
C LEU A 498 37.36 21.58 15.79
N ALA A 499 38.51 22.10 15.35
CA ALA A 499 39.76 22.01 16.10
C ALA A 499 39.73 22.79 17.43
N LYS A 500 39.18 24.01 17.45
CA LYS A 500 39.11 24.86 18.65
C LYS A 500 38.16 24.31 19.72
N LEU A 501 37.06 23.69 19.29
CA LEU A 501 36.03 23.15 20.17
C LEU A 501 36.22 21.65 20.48
N ASP A 502 37.33 21.06 20.01
CA ASP A 502 37.61 19.62 20.09
C ASP A 502 36.45 18.74 19.56
N LEU A 503 35.82 19.20 18.48
CA LEU A 503 34.71 18.51 17.82
C LEU A 503 35.23 17.75 16.61
N ARG A 504 34.71 16.54 16.41
CA ARG A 504 35.16 15.64 15.34
C ARG A 504 34.31 15.70 14.09
N SER A 505 33.08 16.24 14.17
CA SER A 505 32.20 16.33 13.01
C SER A 505 31.41 17.63 12.96
N ARG A 506 31.08 18.06 11.73
CA ARG A 506 30.21 19.22 11.49
C ARG A 506 28.84 19.09 12.14
N VAL A 507 28.36 17.85 12.32
CA VAL A 507 27.08 17.57 12.97
C VAL A 507 27.19 17.85 14.46
N GLN A 508 28.31 17.49 15.10
CA GLN A 508 28.56 17.85 16.50
C GLN A 508 28.63 19.37 16.68
N ALA A 509 29.27 20.09 15.74
CA ALA A 509 29.26 21.55 15.74
C ALA A 509 27.85 22.13 15.60
N ALA A 510 27.03 21.58 14.70
CA ALA A 510 25.64 21.98 14.54
C ALA A 510 24.79 21.72 15.80
N ILE A 511 24.99 20.57 16.47
CA ILE A 511 24.32 20.23 17.73
C ILE A 511 24.73 21.21 18.83
N LEU A 512 26.03 21.44 19.01
CA LEU A 512 26.54 22.38 20.02
C LEU A 512 26.00 23.79 19.80
N ALA A 513 25.94 24.26 18.54
CA ALA A 513 25.39 25.56 18.21
C ALA A 513 23.91 25.73 18.65
N GLN A 514 23.13 24.66 18.52
CA GLN A 514 21.74 24.61 18.98
C GLN A 514 21.62 24.48 20.51
N GLU A 515 22.43 23.65 21.15
CA GLU A 515 22.44 23.49 22.61
C GLU A 515 22.73 24.80 23.35
N VAL A 516 23.60 25.64 22.78
CA VAL A 516 23.95 26.95 23.36
C VAL A 516 23.01 28.07 22.89
N GLY A 517 22.11 27.80 21.93
CA GLY A 517 21.12 28.76 21.46
C GLY A 517 21.73 29.95 20.71
N LEU A 518 22.73 29.71 19.85
CA LEU A 518 23.37 30.79 19.11
C LEU A 518 22.36 31.49 18.17
N PRO A 519 22.23 32.83 18.23
CA PRO A 519 21.33 33.56 17.35
C PRO A 519 21.81 33.47 15.90
N ALA A 520 20.85 33.31 14.98
CA ALA A 520 21.16 33.28 13.55
C ALA A 520 21.76 34.63 13.11
N PRO A 521 22.85 34.64 12.33
CA PRO A 521 23.43 35.88 11.84
C PRO A 521 22.46 36.59 10.89
N PRO A 522 22.42 37.94 10.91
CA PRO A 522 21.55 38.74 10.04
C PRO A 522 21.79 38.38 8.58
N GLN A 523 20.71 38.34 7.79
CA GLN A 523 20.84 38.17 6.34
C GLN A 523 21.42 39.47 5.75
N PRO A 524 22.34 39.37 4.77
CA PRO A 524 22.98 40.53 4.15
C PRO A 524 21.99 41.43 3.41
#